data_AF-A0A814THF7-F1
#
_entry.id   AF-A0A814THF7-F1
#
_cell.length_a   1.000
_cell.length_b   1.000
_cell.length_c   1.000
_cell.angle_alpha   90.00
_cell.angle_beta   90.00
_cell.angle_gamma   90.00
#
_symmetry.space_group_name_H-M   'P 1'
#
loop_
_entity.id
_entity.type
_entity.pdbx_description
1 polymer ?
#
loop_
_entity_poly.entity_id
_entity_poly.type
_entity_poly.pdbx_seq_one_letter_code
_entity_poly.pdbx_strand_id
1 'polypeptide(L)'
;MHSFTFSFFLFRATPTHSQKQVTNTPTKKNKSDFIAVDEDMSGNPQWFWNAASNPFSKSEPPNWTPYSDADNAKIENAFQKGDTKLQLGNYAIHINERMQVNQNDFSRQRPIKRVE
;
A
#
# COMPACT_ATOMS: atom_id res chain seq x y z
N MET A 1 -49.06 -5.15 -39.04
CA MET A 1 -47.63 -5.52 -39.14
C MET A 1 -47.01 -5.29 -37.77
N HIS A 2 -46.34 -6.33 -37.24
CA HIS A 2 -45.93 -6.46 -35.83
C HIS A 2 -44.64 -5.68 -35.52
N SER A 3 -44.57 -5.13 -34.30
CA SER A 3 -43.35 -4.65 -33.62
C SER A 3 -42.46 -5.82 -33.16
N PHE A 4 -41.24 -5.50 -32.65
CA PHE A 4 -40.19 -6.32 -31.96
C PHE A 4 -38.86 -6.39 -32.77
N THR A 5 -37.62 -6.29 -32.25
CA THR A 5 -37.01 -6.06 -30.92
C THR A 5 -35.56 -5.54 -31.12
N PHE A 6 -35.01 -4.99 -30.05
CA PHE A 6 -33.63 -4.53 -29.80
C PHE A 6 -32.50 -5.56 -30.04
N SER A 7 -31.38 -5.01 -30.53
CA SER A 7 -29.95 -5.26 -30.26
C SER A 7 -29.45 -6.60 -29.74
N PHE A 8 -28.40 -7.14 -30.38
CA PHE A 8 -27.34 -7.86 -29.65
C PHE A 8 -25.94 -7.62 -30.24
N PHE A 9 -25.00 -7.61 -29.30
CA PHE A 9 -23.68 -6.99 -29.34
C PHE A 9 -22.65 -7.71 -30.21
N LEU A 10 -21.79 -6.90 -30.82
CA LEU A 10 -20.47 -7.26 -31.33
C LEU A 10 -19.58 -7.71 -30.16
N PHE A 11 -19.09 -8.95 -30.18
CA PHE A 11 -17.97 -9.36 -29.32
C PHE A 11 -16.77 -9.75 -30.19
N ARG A 12 -15.71 -8.96 -30.05
CA ARG A 12 -14.41 -9.15 -30.73
C ARG A 12 -13.63 -10.25 -30.03
N ALA A 13 -12.92 -11.03 -30.84
CA ALA A 13 -11.96 -12.04 -30.41
C ALA A 13 -10.75 -11.46 -29.66
N THR A 14 -10.17 -12.23 -28.75
CA THR A 14 -8.73 -12.22 -28.49
C THR A 14 -8.20 -13.65 -28.25
N PRO A 15 -7.07 -14.02 -28.86
CA PRO A 15 -6.33 -15.23 -28.54
C PRO A 15 -5.32 -14.94 -27.41
N THR A 16 -5.24 -15.80 -26.40
CA THR A 16 -4.18 -15.74 -25.39
C THR A 16 -3.23 -16.91 -25.58
N HIS A 17 -2.16 -16.64 -26.32
CA HIS A 17 -0.91 -17.36 -26.29
C HIS A 17 -0.02 -16.75 -25.20
N SER A 18 0.59 -17.59 -24.34
CA SER A 18 2.04 -17.61 -24.11
C SER A 18 2.38 -18.21 -22.74
N GLN A 19 3.11 -19.33 -22.79
CA GLN A 19 3.94 -19.83 -21.71
C GLN A 19 4.98 -18.78 -21.27
N LYS A 20 5.29 -18.74 -19.97
CA LYS A 20 6.66 -18.47 -19.48
C LYS A 20 6.94 -19.36 -18.27
N GLN A 21 7.79 -20.35 -18.50
CA GLN A 21 8.59 -20.98 -17.45
C GLN A 21 9.66 -19.97 -17.01
N VAL A 22 9.86 -19.81 -15.70
CA VAL A 22 11.04 -19.15 -15.14
C VAL A 22 11.64 -20.07 -14.09
N THR A 23 12.95 -20.20 -14.21
CA THR A 23 13.88 -21.19 -13.71
C THR A 23 14.15 -21.10 -12.20
N ASN A 24 14.27 -22.27 -11.57
CA ASN A 24 14.89 -22.46 -10.26
C ASN A 24 16.35 -22.02 -10.30
N THR A 25 16.74 -21.06 -9.47
CA THR A 25 18.15 -20.74 -9.18
C THR A 25 18.61 -21.49 -7.93
N PRO A 26 19.67 -22.32 -8.02
CA PRO A 26 20.38 -22.81 -6.85
C PRO A 26 21.39 -21.74 -6.37
N THR A 27 21.08 -21.05 -5.27
CA THR A 27 22.00 -20.10 -4.65
C THR A 27 23.11 -20.86 -3.93
N LYS A 28 24.31 -20.85 -4.50
CA LYS A 28 25.54 -21.32 -3.86
C LYS A 28 25.82 -20.47 -2.61
N LYS A 29 25.84 -21.11 -1.44
CA LYS A 29 26.37 -20.57 -0.18
C LYS A 29 27.87 -20.33 -0.34
N ASN A 30 28.28 -19.07 -0.51
CA ASN A 30 29.66 -18.67 -0.25
C ASN A 30 29.77 -18.20 1.21
N LYS A 31 30.72 -18.84 1.87
CA LYS A 31 31.14 -18.68 3.25
C LYS A 31 32.10 -17.50 3.34
N SER A 32 32.10 -16.86 4.51
CA SER A 32 33.04 -15.85 5.02
C SER A 32 33.10 -14.52 4.28
N ASP A 33 32.42 -13.52 4.84
CA ASP A 33 33.12 -12.35 5.38
C ASP A 33 32.36 -11.81 6.61
N PHE A 34 33.10 -11.74 7.72
CA PHE A 34 32.72 -11.08 8.96
C PHE A 34 32.68 -9.57 8.69
N ILE A 35 31.48 -9.00 8.67
CA ILE A 35 31.28 -7.62 9.13
C ILE A 35 30.37 -7.79 10.34
N ALA A 36 30.92 -7.58 11.54
CA ALA A 36 30.11 -7.20 12.68
C ALA A 36 29.55 -5.82 12.32
N VAL A 37 28.46 -5.81 11.56
CA VAL A 37 27.60 -4.65 11.52
C VAL A 37 27.07 -4.62 12.94
N ASP A 38 27.52 -3.64 13.71
CA ASP A 38 26.67 -3.09 14.76
C ASP A 38 25.39 -2.68 14.03
N GLU A 39 24.48 -3.64 13.81
CA GLU A 39 23.11 -3.40 13.42
C GLU A 39 22.52 -2.70 14.63
N ASP A 40 22.75 -1.38 14.67
CA ASP A 40 21.97 -0.44 15.41
C ASP A 40 20.52 -0.90 15.27
N MET A 41 19.97 -1.40 16.37
CA MET A 41 18.55 -1.76 16.51
C MET A 41 17.68 -0.50 16.51
N SER A 42 18.09 0.54 15.78
CA SER A 42 17.24 1.53 15.17
C SER A 42 16.26 0.77 14.29
N GLY A 43 15.10 0.44 14.87
CA GLY A 43 14.05 -0.30 14.19
C GLY A 43 13.73 0.37 12.87
N ASN A 44 13.49 -0.43 11.83
CA ASN A 44 12.97 0.13 10.59
C ASN A 44 11.68 0.90 10.92
N PRO A 45 11.56 2.17 10.50
CA PRO A 45 10.43 3.00 10.87
C PRO A 45 9.11 2.35 10.43
N GLN A 46 8.17 2.27 11.38
CA GLN A 46 6.86 1.67 11.17
C GLN A 46 5.78 2.75 11.15
N TRP A 47 4.99 2.75 10.09
CA TRP A 47 3.84 3.59 9.90
C TRP A 47 2.57 2.90 10.40
N PHE A 48 1.69 3.70 10.98
CA PHE A 48 0.40 3.28 11.53
C PHE A 48 -0.71 4.21 11.06
N TRP A 49 -1.93 3.70 11.02
CA TRP A 49 -3.16 4.47 10.80
C TRP A 49 -4.14 4.25 11.95
N ASN A 50 -4.95 5.26 12.29
CA ASN A 50 -5.95 5.11 13.35
C ASN A 50 -7.22 4.42 12.82
N ALA A 51 -7.40 3.17 13.24
CA ALA A 51 -8.53 2.31 12.87
C ALA A 51 -9.78 2.50 13.74
N ALA A 52 -9.77 3.42 14.71
CA ALA A 52 -10.94 3.72 15.53
C ALA A 52 -12.16 4.11 14.68
N SER A 53 -13.36 3.86 15.18
CA SER A 53 -14.62 4.21 14.52
C SER A 53 -14.72 5.73 14.33
N ASN A 54 -14.40 6.50 15.37
CA ASN A 54 -14.22 7.94 15.28
C ASN A 54 -12.73 8.31 15.48
N PRO A 55 -11.94 8.39 14.40
CA PRO A 55 -10.49 8.55 14.48
C PRO A 55 -10.01 9.90 15.05
N PHE A 56 -10.91 10.88 15.18
CA PHE A 56 -10.62 12.22 15.73
C PHE A 56 -11.27 12.47 17.09
N SER A 57 -11.97 11.47 17.65
CA SER A 57 -12.55 11.60 18.99
C SER A 57 -11.45 11.76 20.03
N LYS A 58 -11.62 12.70 20.95
CA LYS A 58 -10.75 12.85 22.13
C LYS A 58 -11.18 11.93 23.28
N SER A 59 -12.41 11.41 23.22
CA SER A 59 -13.00 10.58 24.26
C SER A 59 -12.72 9.09 24.04
N GLU A 60 -12.44 8.69 22.80
CA GLU A 60 -12.11 7.30 22.45
C GLU A 60 -10.59 7.15 22.34
N PRO A 61 -10.00 6.06 22.89
CA PRO A 61 -8.59 5.79 22.70
C PRO A 61 -8.28 5.51 21.22
N PRO A 62 -7.14 5.97 20.68
CA PRO A 62 -6.78 5.70 19.30
C PRO A 62 -6.45 4.20 19.13
N ASN A 63 -6.90 3.62 18.02
CA ASN A 63 -6.60 2.24 17.66
C ASN A 63 -5.57 2.22 16.52
N TRP A 64 -4.31 2.38 16.85
CA TRP A 64 -3.22 2.42 15.87
C TRP A 64 -2.96 1.04 15.29
N THR A 65 -3.19 0.89 13.99
CA THR A 65 -2.95 -0.34 13.24
C THR A 65 -1.76 -0.14 12.30
N PRO A 66 -0.77 -1.05 12.28
CA PRO A 66 0.38 -0.92 11.38
C PRO A 66 -0.06 -1.10 9.92
N TYR A 67 0.62 -0.42 9.00
CA TYR A 67 0.55 -0.78 7.59
C TYR A 67 1.27 -2.11 7.34
N SER A 68 0.88 -2.80 6.27
CA SER A 68 1.62 -3.98 5.78
C SER A 68 3.05 -3.60 5.43
N ASP A 69 4.01 -4.52 5.52
CA ASP A 69 5.43 -4.24 5.24
C ASP A 69 5.64 -3.62 3.85
N ALA A 70 4.89 -4.11 2.85
CA ALA A 70 4.95 -3.61 1.48
C ALA A 70 4.45 -2.16 1.36
N ASP A 71 3.40 -1.80 2.10
CA ASP A 71 2.86 -0.45 2.08
C ASP A 71 3.66 0.50 2.98
N ASN A 72 4.13 0.00 4.12
CA ASN A 72 5.06 0.70 5.00
C ASN A 72 6.30 1.16 4.22
N ALA A 73 6.92 0.26 3.45
CA ALA A 73 8.08 0.57 2.63
C ALA A 73 7.79 1.64 1.57
N LYS A 74 6.58 1.67 0.98
CA LYS A 74 6.18 2.71 0.02
C LYS A 74 6.01 4.07 0.70
N ILE A 75 5.34 4.09 1.85
CA ILE A 75 5.11 5.33 2.62
C ILE A 75 6.44 5.90 3.09
N GLU A 76 7.32 5.06 3.63
CA GLU A 76 8.64 5.48 4.08
C GLU A 76 9.49 5.98 2.92
N ASN A 77 9.51 5.29 1.79
CA ASN A 77 10.25 5.75 0.60
C ASN A 77 9.75 7.12 0.09
N ALA A 78 8.43 7.32 0.06
CA ALA A 78 7.84 8.62 -0.30
C ALA A 78 8.21 9.72 0.71
N PHE A 79 8.19 9.41 2.01
CA PHE A 79 8.62 10.33 3.07
C PHE A 79 10.11 10.71 2.91
N GLN A 80 10.99 9.73 2.66
CA GLN A 80 12.43 9.95 2.46
C GLN A 80 12.73 10.78 1.20
N LYS A 81 11.90 10.67 0.16
CA LYS A 81 11.99 11.49 -1.06
C LYS A 81 11.46 12.91 -0.87
N GLY A 82 10.78 13.20 0.23
CA GLY A 82 10.10 14.47 0.45
C GLY A 82 8.79 14.61 -0.34
N ASP A 83 8.20 13.50 -0.78
CA ASP A 83 6.89 13.53 -1.42
C ASP A 83 5.82 13.96 -0.41
N THR A 84 4.88 14.79 -0.83
CA THR A 84 3.82 15.29 0.07
C THR A 84 2.62 14.34 0.13
N LYS A 85 2.44 13.53 -0.92
CA LYS A 85 1.30 12.66 -1.12
C LYS A 85 1.70 11.41 -1.90
N LEU A 86 1.15 10.25 -1.52
CA LEU A 86 1.22 9.02 -2.31
C LEU A 86 -0.16 8.36 -2.43
N GLN A 87 -0.33 7.54 -3.46
CA GLN A 87 -1.54 6.73 -3.65
C GLN A 87 -1.29 5.29 -3.22
N LEU A 88 -2.17 4.77 -2.37
CA LEU A 88 -2.10 3.42 -1.80
C LEU A 88 -3.46 2.73 -1.97
N GLY A 89 -3.63 2.03 -3.10
CA GLY A 89 -4.91 1.42 -3.46
C GLY A 89 -6.01 2.48 -3.60
N ASN A 90 -7.10 2.33 -2.82
CA ASN A 90 -8.24 3.26 -2.77
C ASN A 90 -8.04 4.44 -1.81
N TYR A 91 -6.83 4.61 -1.26
CA TYR A 91 -6.52 5.66 -0.31
C TYR A 91 -5.39 6.54 -0.84
N ALA A 92 -5.45 7.82 -0.50
CA ALA A 92 -4.35 8.74 -0.65
C ALA A 92 -3.74 9.01 0.72
N ILE A 93 -2.42 8.86 0.84
CA ILE A 93 -1.69 9.22 2.05
C ILE A 93 -1.09 10.59 1.84
N HIS A 94 -1.52 11.54 2.66
CA HIS A 94 -1.00 12.90 2.75
C HIS A 94 0.05 12.92 3.87
N ILE A 95 1.32 12.85 3.50
CA ILE A 95 2.43 12.61 4.43
C ILE A 95 2.65 13.83 5.34
N ASN A 96 2.62 15.03 4.78
CA ASN A 96 2.81 16.28 5.52
C ASN A 96 1.70 16.52 6.55
N GLU A 97 0.45 16.26 6.14
CA GLU A 97 -0.74 16.40 6.99
C GLU A 97 -0.88 15.24 7.97
N ARG A 98 -0.09 14.18 7.81
CA ARG A 98 -0.20 12.93 8.57
C ARG A 98 -1.62 12.36 8.49
N MET A 99 -2.18 12.32 7.28
CA MET A 99 -3.54 11.89 7.02
C MET A 99 -3.64 10.83 5.91
N GLN A 100 -4.51 9.84 6.10
CA GLN A 100 -5.02 8.94 5.07
C GLN A 100 -6.42 9.40 4.69
N VAL A 101 -6.70 9.52 3.40
CA VAL A 101 -8.00 9.95 2.86
C VAL A 101 -8.50 8.91 1.87
N ASN A 102 -9.75 8.47 2.00
CA ASN A 102 -10.36 7.59 1.00
C ASN A 102 -10.62 8.36 -0.29
N GLN A 103 -10.29 7.76 -1.45
CA GLN A 103 -10.43 8.41 -2.74
C GLN A 103 -11.87 8.51 -3.25
N ASN A 104 -12.72 7.58 -2.82
CA ASN A 104 -14.13 7.56 -3.19
C ASN A 104 -14.99 8.37 -2.20
N ASP A 105 -14.48 8.60 -0.99
CA ASP A 105 -15.20 9.30 0.08
C ASP A 105 -14.22 10.16 0.91
N PHE A 106 -14.10 11.44 0.54
CA PHE A 106 -13.21 12.38 1.21
C PHE A 106 -13.61 12.71 2.65
N SER A 107 -14.81 12.33 3.10
CA SER A 107 -15.21 12.45 4.51
C SER A 107 -14.53 11.39 5.39
N ARG A 108 -14.13 10.26 4.79
CA ARG A 108 -13.47 9.16 5.49
C ARG A 108 -11.97 9.37 5.53
N GLN A 109 -11.55 10.13 6.53
CA GLN A 109 -10.16 10.43 6.79
C GLN A 109 -9.68 9.79 8.09
N ARG A 110 -8.41 9.39 8.13
CA ARG A 110 -7.79 8.75 9.30
C ARG A 110 -6.40 9.34 9.52
N PRO A 111 -6.05 9.78 10.73
CA PRO A 111 -4.70 10.21 11.04
C PRO A 111 -3.75 9.03 10.95
N ILE A 112 -2.51 9.33 10.58
CA ILE A 112 -1.41 8.38 10.48
C ILE A 112 -0.23 8.85 11.32
N LYS A 113 0.65 7.95 11.72
CA LYS A 113 1.88 8.29 12.44
C LYS A 113 3.03 7.39 12.03
N ARG A 114 4.25 7.88 12.20
CA ARG A 114 5.51 7.13 12.04
C ARG A 114 6.11 6.91 13.42
N VAL A 115 6.61 5.71 13.68
CA VAL A 115 7.33 5.34 14.90
C VAL A 115 8.69 4.79 14.45
N GLU A 116 9.76 5.23 15.12
CA GLU A 116 11.14 4.73 14.94
C GLU A 116 11.45 3.65 15.98
#